data_AF-A0A1D2QN03-F1
#
_entry.id   AF-A0A1D2QN03-F1
#
_cell.length_a   1.000
_cell.length_b   1.000
_cell.length_c   1.000
_cell.angle_alpha   90.00
_cell.angle_beta   90.00
_cell.angle_gamma   90.00
#
_symmetry.space_group_name_H-M   'P 1'
#
loop_
_entity.id
_entity.type
_entity.pdbx_description
1 polymer ?
#
loop_
_entity_poly.entity_id
_entity_poly.type
_entity_poly.pdbx_seq_one_letter_code
_entity_poly.pdbx_strand_id
1 'polypeptide(L)'
;MQVIKPKRLGIIHKTYQLKHHHFSVGALAFFPLIENWANTGKLLEEYDQWPKCISQLPMGEPLDMGFAKPRSEVLMSAKGYPYQHGLLYQCKAGFEIGSIKKTIRVPRWNKSILTEFMPQAITGKQRRQYNGTYDKHWVDNIHPGFPEDTNTLLFNSATKNQQLSKRFSRNAYFEPGMEYKLHDVHPEKKVIEGKLPNIKVRLFVTLK
;
A
#
# COMPACT_ATOMS: atom_id res chain seq x y z
N MET A 1 -14.90 -12.04 -19.77
CA MET A 1 -15.41 -11.94 -18.37
C MET A 1 -16.15 -10.62 -18.24
N GLN A 2 -17.43 -10.64 -17.85
CA GLN A 2 -18.18 -9.40 -17.61
C GLN A 2 -17.95 -8.97 -16.16
N VAL A 3 -17.47 -7.74 -15.95
CA VAL A 3 -17.29 -7.17 -14.61
C VAL A 3 -18.42 -6.18 -14.34
N ILE A 4 -19.24 -6.47 -13.33
CA ILE A 4 -20.27 -5.57 -12.83
C ILE A 4 -19.76 -5.01 -11.50
N LYS A 5 -19.53 -3.71 -11.44
CA LYS A 5 -19.03 -3.03 -10.23
C LYS A 5 -19.66 -1.65 -10.05
N PRO A 6 -19.82 -1.17 -8.79
CA PRO A 6 -20.25 0.20 -8.54
C PRO A 6 -19.14 1.21 -8.91
N LYS A 7 -19.49 2.49 -9.05
CA LYS A 7 -18.53 3.57 -9.40
C LYS A 7 -17.44 3.85 -8.36
N ARG A 8 -17.64 3.39 -7.12
CA ARG A 8 -16.83 3.73 -5.94
C ARG A 8 -15.99 2.58 -5.41
N LEU A 9 -16.12 1.40 -6.01
CA LEU A 9 -15.35 0.21 -5.63
C LEU A 9 -14.77 -0.41 -6.89
N GLY A 10 -13.44 -0.33 -7.00
CA GLY A 10 -12.67 -1.02 -8.03
C GLY A 10 -12.48 -2.48 -7.68
N ILE A 11 -12.27 -3.29 -8.70
CA ILE A 11 -11.90 -4.70 -8.55
C ILE A 11 -10.58 -4.90 -9.28
N ILE A 12 -9.61 -5.46 -8.58
CA ILE A 12 -8.34 -5.92 -9.15
C ILE A 12 -8.33 -7.43 -8.99
N HIS A 13 -8.12 -8.16 -10.08
CA HIS A 13 -8.01 -9.60 -10.02
C HIS A 13 -6.86 -10.10 -10.88
N LYS A 14 -6.25 -11.21 -10.48
CA LYS A 14 -5.12 -11.81 -11.19
C LYS A 14 -5.04 -13.30 -10.95
N THR A 15 -4.72 -14.04 -11.99
CA THR A 15 -4.31 -15.44 -11.89
C THR A 15 -2.79 -15.53 -11.95
N TYR A 16 -2.19 -16.35 -11.10
CA TYR A 16 -0.75 -16.61 -11.13
C TYR A 16 -0.44 -17.99 -10.57
N GLN A 17 0.73 -18.53 -10.92
CA GLN A 17 1.20 -19.81 -10.41
C GLN A 17 2.34 -19.60 -9.44
N LEU A 18 2.19 -20.12 -8.23
CA LEU A 18 3.22 -20.21 -7.20
C LEU A 18 2.94 -21.48 -6.40
N LYS A 19 3.66 -22.57 -6.71
CA LYS A 19 3.40 -23.97 -6.29
C LYS A 19 2.07 -24.55 -6.78
N HIS A 20 1.00 -23.75 -6.70
CA HIS A 20 -0.34 -24.03 -7.17
C HIS A 20 -0.85 -22.86 -8.02
N HIS A 21 -1.97 -23.05 -8.71
CA HIS A 21 -2.68 -21.96 -9.35
C HIS A 21 -3.44 -21.13 -8.31
N HIS A 22 -3.25 -19.82 -8.35
CA HIS A 22 -3.90 -18.87 -7.46
C HIS A 22 -4.80 -17.95 -8.28
N PHE A 23 -5.97 -17.64 -7.73
CA PHE A 23 -6.83 -16.56 -8.19
C PHE A 23 -6.93 -15.52 -7.07
N SER A 24 -6.28 -14.37 -7.27
CA SER A 24 -6.29 -13.24 -6.35
C SER A 24 -7.39 -12.26 -6.75
N VAL A 25 -8.13 -11.79 -5.76
CA VAL A 25 -9.16 -10.75 -5.90
C VAL A 25 -8.95 -9.71 -4.79
N GLY A 26 -8.84 -8.44 -5.19
CA GLY A 26 -8.76 -7.29 -4.31
C GLY A 26 -9.83 -6.26 -4.67
N ALA A 27 -10.35 -5.59 -3.65
CA ALA A 27 -11.22 -4.44 -3.84
C ALA A 27 -10.41 -3.15 -3.59
N LEU A 28 -10.60 -2.15 -4.46
CA LEU A 28 -9.96 -0.85 -4.36
C LEU A 28 -11.02 0.19 -3.98
N ALA A 29 -10.81 0.89 -2.86
CA ALA A 29 -11.70 1.94 -2.38
C ALA A 29 -10.89 3.21 -2.08
N PHE A 30 -11.46 4.36 -2.44
CA PHE A 30 -10.90 5.66 -2.13
C PHE A 30 -11.76 6.38 -1.10
N PHE A 31 -11.14 7.06 -0.15
CA PHE A 31 -11.82 7.80 0.92
C PHE A 31 -11.06 9.10 1.24
N PRO A 32 -11.76 10.16 1.69
CA PRO A 32 -11.11 11.40 2.06
C PRO A 32 -10.27 11.24 3.34
N LEU A 33 -9.06 11.81 3.33
CA LEU A 33 -8.16 11.78 4.49
C LEU A 33 -8.36 12.98 5.44
N ILE A 34 -8.77 14.13 4.91
CA ILE A 34 -8.92 15.39 5.67
C ILE A 34 -10.35 15.54 6.19
N GLU A 35 -11.32 15.36 5.30
CA GLU A 35 -12.72 15.27 5.70
C GLU A 35 -12.90 13.89 6.33
N ASN A 36 -13.19 13.85 7.64
CA ASN A 36 -13.25 12.59 8.37
C ASN A 36 -14.34 11.70 7.78
N TRP A 37 -13.95 10.70 6.98
CA TRP A 37 -14.90 9.80 6.31
C TRP A 37 -15.78 9.07 7.33
N ALA A 38 -15.33 8.89 8.58
CA ALA A 38 -16.13 8.29 9.63
C ALA A 38 -17.47 9.03 9.86
N ASN A 39 -17.52 10.31 9.50
CA ASN A 39 -18.72 11.13 9.59
C ASN A 39 -19.60 11.06 8.34
N THR A 40 -19.01 10.83 7.16
CA THR A 40 -19.75 10.86 5.88
C THR A 40 -20.13 9.47 5.38
N GLY A 41 -19.38 8.43 5.77
CA GLY A 41 -19.51 7.06 5.29
C GLY A 41 -19.32 6.90 3.77
N LYS A 42 -18.89 7.96 3.06
CA LYS A 42 -18.97 8.05 1.61
C LYS A 42 -17.60 7.85 0.97
N LEU A 43 -17.46 6.73 0.25
CA LEU A 43 -16.33 6.48 -0.63
C LEU A 43 -16.32 7.47 -1.81
N LEU A 44 -15.12 7.77 -2.31
CA LEU A 44 -14.90 8.60 -3.49
C LEU A 44 -15.09 7.77 -4.77
N GLU A 45 -15.43 8.46 -5.86
CA GLU A 45 -15.54 7.80 -7.17
C GLU A 45 -14.15 7.44 -7.70
N GLU A 46 -14.04 6.20 -8.18
CA GLU A 46 -12.78 5.60 -8.60
C GLU A 46 -12.18 6.33 -9.80
N TYR A 47 -13.03 6.68 -10.77
CA TYR A 47 -12.65 7.37 -12.00
C TYR A 47 -11.88 8.67 -11.72
N ASP A 48 -12.37 9.47 -10.76
CA ASP A 48 -11.77 10.76 -10.40
C ASP A 48 -10.45 10.62 -9.62
N GLN A 49 -10.14 9.44 -9.09
CA GLN A 49 -8.95 9.22 -8.26
C GLN A 49 -7.76 8.69 -9.05
N TRP A 50 -7.99 7.90 -10.10
CA TRP A 50 -6.91 7.29 -10.89
C TRP A 50 -5.87 8.31 -11.41
N PRO A 51 -6.26 9.43 -12.04
CA PRO A 51 -5.27 10.42 -12.50
C PRO A 51 -4.41 10.98 -11.36
N LYS A 52 -5.00 11.20 -10.18
CA LYS A 52 -4.30 11.70 -8.99
C LYS A 52 -3.31 10.69 -8.44
N CYS A 53 -3.66 9.40 -8.43
CA CYS A 53 -2.75 8.35 -7.97
C CYS A 53 -1.60 8.14 -8.95
N ILE A 54 -1.89 8.04 -10.25
CA ILE A 54 -0.89 7.80 -11.29
C ILE A 54 0.15 8.92 -11.32
N SER A 55 -0.26 10.19 -11.15
CA SER A 55 0.67 11.32 -11.15
C SER A 55 1.64 11.33 -9.97
N GLN A 56 1.42 10.50 -8.94
CA GLN A 56 2.24 10.43 -7.73
C GLN A 56 3.14 9.19 -7.68
N LEU A 57 2.87 8.19 -8.51
CA LEU A 57 3.63 6.95 -8.52
C LEU A 57 4.99 7.15 -9.22
N PRO A 58 6.04 6.42 -8.79
CA PRO A 58 7.29 6.38 -9.53
C PRO A 58 7.06 5.87 -10.96
N MET A 59 7.89 6.32 -11.91
CA MET A 59 7.78 5.92 -13.30
C MET A 59 7.82 4.39 -13.43
N GLY A 60 6.79 3.81 -14.07
CA GLY A 60 6.69 2.37 -14.32
C GLY A 60 6.20 1.54 -13.13
N GLU A 61 6.00 2.13 -11.95
CA GLU A 61 5.45 1.43 -10.79
C GLU A 61 3.93 1.53 -10.75
N PRO A 62 3.19 0.40 -10.75
CA PRO A 62 1.74 0.44 -10.62
C PRO A 62 1.32 0.65 -9.17
N LEU A 63 0.06 1.09 -8.99
CA LEU A 63 -0.55 1.25 -7.66
C LEU A 63 -0.59 -0.09 -6.91
N ASP A 64 -1.01 -1.15 -7.61
CA ASP A 64 -1.03 -2.53 -7.12
C ASP A 64 -0.81 -3.50 -8.29
N MET A 65 -0.07 -4.58 -8.04
CA MET A 65 0.23 -5.62 -9.04
C MET A 65 -0.83 -6.73 -9.12
N GLY A 66 -1.83 -6.72 -8.21
CA GLY A 66 -2.93 -7.66 -8.16
C GLY A 66 -2.62 -9.01 -7.49
N PHE A 67 -1.42 -9.17 -6.93
CA PHE A 67 -1.03 -10.38 -6.20
C PHE A 67 -1.59 -10.37 -4.77
N ALA A 68 -1.88 -11.54 -4.21
CA ALA A 68 -2.34 -11.65 -2.83
C ALA A 68 -1.20 -11.30 -1.88
N LYS A 69 -1.34 -10.18 -1.15
CA LYS A 69 -0.32 -9.70 -0.22
C LYS A 69 -0.45 -10.42 1.12
N PRO A 70 0.61 -11.05 1.65
CA PRO A 70 0.54 -11.77 2.93
C PRO A 70 0.38 -10.87 4.16
N ARG A 71 0.56 -9.55 3.99
CA ARG A 71 0.50 -8.54 5.06
C ARG A 71 -0.11 -7.25 4.54
N SER A 72 -0.87 -6.57 5.39
CA SER A 72 -1.23 -5.17 5.16
C SER A 72 0.01 -4.28 5.16
N GLU A 73 -0.01 -3.28 4.30
CA GLU A 73 1.08 -2.33 4.12
C GLU A 73 0.54 -0.92 3.93
N VAL A 74 1.39 0.07 4.18
CA VAL A 74 1.09 1.48 3.94
C VAL A 74 2.11 2.01 2.94
N LEU A 75 1.64 2.69 1.91
CA LEU A 75 2.43 3.52 1.02
C LEU A 75 1.93 4.95 1.15
N MET A 76 2.82 5.93 1.09
CA MET A 76 2.44 7.34 1.21
C MET A 76 3.24 8.20 0.24
N SER A 77 2.55 8.90 -0.66
CA SER A 77 3.12 10.03 -1.40
C SER A 77 2.74 11.32 -0.68
N ALA A 78 3.74 12.00 -0.14
CA ALA A 78 3.56 13.26 0.57
C ALA A 78 4.83 14.11 0.52
N LYS A 79 4.71 15.38 0.89
CA LYS A 79 5.84 16.28 1.18
C LYS A 79 5.86 16.58 2.67
N GLY A 80 7.04 16.81 3.23
CA GLY A 80 7.17 17.24 4.62
C GLY A 80 7.00 18.76 4.76
N TYR A 81 6.27 19.19 5.79
CA TYR A 81 5.95 20.59 6.06
C TYR A 81 6.31 20.93 7.52
N PRO A 82 7.38 21.70 7.76
CA PRO A 82 7.74 22.13 9.09
C PRO A 82 6.86 23.29 9.58
N TYR A 83 6.26 23.14 10.77
CA TYR A 83 5.34 24.11 11.39
C TYR A 83 5.98 25.04 12.43
N GLN A 84 7.10 24.65 13.04
CA GLN A 84 7.72 25.44 14.11
C GLN A 84 8.77 26.43 13.58
N HIS A 85 8.72 27.66 14.08
CA HIS A 85 9.76 28.67 13.90
C HIS A 85 10.86 28.45 14.95
N GLY A 86 12.07 28.11 14.53
CA GLY A 86 13.23 27.90 15.40
C GLY A 86 14.50 27.55 14.62
N LEU A 87 15.67 27.82 15.20
CA LEU A 87 17.00 27.81 14.54
C LEU A 87 17.38 26.50 13.81
N LEU A 88 16.78 25.36 14.17
CA LEU A 88 17.11 24.05 13.58
C LEU A 88 16.12 23.54 12.50
N TYR A 89 15.08 24.32 12.14
CA TYR A 89 14.04 24.05 11.11
C TYR A 89 13.96 22.60 10.57
N GLN A 90 13.50 21.67 11.40
CA GLN A 90 13.25 20.27 11.05
C GLN A 90 11.86 19.86 11.51
N CYS A 91 11.20 18.98 10.74
CA CYS A 91 9.98 18.31 11.17
C CYS A 91 10.12 16.78 11.08
N LYS A 92 9.20 16.05 11.73
CA LYS A 92 9.17 14.59 11.72
C LYS A 92 7.95 14.13 10.92
N ALA A 93 8.03 14.32 9.61
CA ALA A 93 6.96 13.94 8.71
C ALA A 93 6.79 12.41 8.67
N GLY A 94 5.55 11.94 8.69
CA GLY A 94 5.29 10.50 8.72
C GLY A 94 3.85 10.14 8.98
N PHE A 95 3.64 8.86 9.29
CA PHE A 95 2.33 8.30 9.57
C PHE A 95 2.37 7.26 10.70
N GLU A 96 1.20 7.02 11.27
CA GLU A 96 0.89 5.98 12.24
C GLU A 96 -0.41 5.29 11.82
N ILE A 97 -0.40 3.97 11.64
CA ILE A 97 -1.60 3.15 11.37
C ILE A 97 -1.44 1.81 12.11
N GLY A 98 -2.31 1.56 13.09
CA GLY A 98 -2.17 0.39 13.96
C GLY A 98 -0.80 0.34 14.65
N SER A 99 -0.08 -0.77 14.50
CA SER A 99 1.28 -0.92 15.05
C SER A 99 2.38 -0.35 14.13
N ILE A 100 2.04 0.17 12.95
CA ILE A 100 3.01 0.73 12.01
C ILE A 100 3.21 2.21 12.33
N LYS A 101 4.44 2.59 12.64
CA LYS A 101 4.86 3.97 12.81
C LYS A 101 6.13 4.21 12.04
N LYS A 102 6.10 5.12 11.08
CA LYS A 102 7.28 5.53 10.32
C LYS A 102 7.31 7.04 10.18
N THR A 103 8.42 7.63 10.60
CA THR A 103 8.68 9.06 10.53
C THR A 103 10.07 9.29 9.97
N ILE A 104 10.24 10.33 9.17
CA ILE A 104 11.54 10.77 8.69
C ILE A 104 11.76 12.24 9.06
N ARG A 105 13.02 12.61 9.26
CA ARG A 105 13.37 14.01 9.52
C ARG A 105 13.43 14.75 8.19
N VAL A 106 12.67 15.82 8.08
CA VAL A 106 12.64 16.66 6.88
C VAL A 106 13.23 18.02 7.24
N PRO A 107 14.40 18.38 6.69
CA PRO A 107 14.99 19.71 6.88
C PRO A 107 14.31 20.76 6.00
N ARG A 108 14.32 22.02 6.42
CA ARG A 108 13.68 23.17 5.73
C ARG A 108 13.90 23.25 4.23
N TRP A 109 15.15 23.04 3.81
CA TRP A 109 15.59 23.20 2.42
C TRP A 109 15.15 22.04 1.54
N ASN A 110 14.71 20.93 2.14
CA ASN A 110 14.34 19.72 1.45
C ASN A 110 12.82 19.46 1.56
N LYS A 111 12.03 20.22 0.79
CA LYS A 111 10.59 19.95 0.61
C LYS A 111 10.32 18.80 -0.39
N SER A 112 11.31 17.92 -0.64
CA SER A 112 11.15 16.83 -1.60
C SER A 112 10.05 15.87 -1.17
N ILE A 113 9.52 15.16 -2.16
CA ILE A 113 8.60 14.04 -1.93
C ILE A 113 9.30 13.06 -0.99
N LEU A 114 8.57 12.59 0.01
CA LEU A 114 9.07 11.64 1.00
C LEU A 114 9.17 10.24 0.36
N THR A 115 10.11 10.07 -0.58
CA THR A 115 10.26 8.89 -1.43
C THR A 115 10.48 7.60 -0.66
N GLU A 116 10.98 7.67 0.58
CA GLU A 116 11.14 6.51 1.44
C GLU A 116 9.83 5.79 1.78
N PHE A 117 8.69 6.46 1.65
CA PHE A 117 7.37 5.87 1.89
C PHE A 117 6.71 5.26 0.64
N MET A 118 7.34 5.42 -0.53
CA MET A 118 6.84 4.97 -1.83
C MET A 118 7.10 3.47 -2.07
N PRO A 119 6.40 2.84 -3.05
CA PRO A 119 6.65 1.45 -3.40
C PRO A 119 8.12 1.25 -3.80
N GLN A 120 8.69 0.14 -3.34
CA GLN A 120 10.00 -0.34 -3.76
C GLN A 120 9.83 -1.17 -5.01
N ALA A 121 10.66 -0.95 -6.03
CA ALA A 121 10.65 -1.77 -7.24
C ALA A 121 10.85 -3.26 -6.94
N ILE A 122 10.21 -4.13 -7.73
CA ILE A 122 10.29 -5.60 -7.53
C ILE A 122 11.72 -6.14 -7.67
N THR A 123 12.53 -5.49 -8.50
CA THR A 123 13.96 -5.78 -8.69
C THR A 123 14.87 -5.13 -7.65
N GLY A 124 14.30 -4.29 -6.77
CA GLY A 124 15.00 -3.53 -5.74
C GLY A 124 15.65 -4.42 -4.68
N LYS A 125 16.74 -3.94 -4.08
CA LYS A 125 17.60 -4.70 -3.16
C LYS A 125 16.83 -5.39 -2.03
N GLN A 126 15.84 -4.72 -1.44
CA GLN A 126 15.03 -5.30 -0.35
C GLN A 126 14.09 -6.40 -0.83
N ARG A 127 13.52 -6.31 -2.03
CA ARG A 127 12.56 -7.28 -2.55
C ARG A 127 13.23 -8.45 -3.28
N ARG A 128 14.44 -8.24 -3.81
CA ARG A 128 15.22 -9.27 -4.51
C ARG A 128 15.40 -10.56 -3.69
N GLN A 129 15.54 -10.44 -2.37
CA GLN A 129 15.66 -11.60 -1.48
C GLN A 129 14.42 -12.52 -1.46
N TYR A 130 13.30 -12.08 -2.05
CA TYR A 130 12.04 -12.82 -2.10
C TYR A 130 11.74 -13.43 -3.47
N ASN A 131 12.55 -13.16 -4.50
CA ASN A 131 12.25 -13.56 -5.89
C ASN A 131 12.24 -15.08 -6.13
N GLY A 132 12.98 -15.84 -5.33
CA GLY A 132 13.22 -17.26 -5.60
C GLY A 132 14.34 -17.48 -6.62
N THR A 133 14.49 -18.73 -7.06
CA THR A 133 15.59 -19.20 -7.91
C THR A 133 15.13 -19.45 -9.35
N TYR A 134 15.72 -18.72 -10.29
CA TYR A 134 15.43 -18.83 -11.73
C TYR A 134 16.55 -19.62 -12.43
N ASP A 135 16.53 -20.94 -12.30
CA ASP A 135 17.52 -21.85 -12.89
C ASP A 135 16.94 -22.69 -14.05
N LYS A 136 17.71 -23.68 -14.52
CA LYS A 136 17.26 -24.58 -15.60
C LYS A 136 16.03 -25.40 -15.21
N HIS A 137 15.90 -25.80 -13.94
CA HIS A 137 14.71 -26.51 -13.49
C HIS A 137 13.47 -25.62 -13.60
N TRP A 138 13.58 -24.34 -13.22
CA TRP A 138 12.51 -23.36 -13.43
C TRP A 138 12.14 -23.21 -14.91
N VAL A 139 13.12 -23.06 -15.81
CA VAL A 139 12.87 -22.93 -17.25
C VAL A 139 12.15 -24.16 -17.81
N ASP A 140 12.63 -25.36 -17.46
CA ASP A 140 12.16 -26.61 -18.07
C ASP A 140 10.81 -27.08 -17.48
N ASN A 141 10.47 -26.71 -16.23
CA ASN A 141 9.34 -27.32 -15.50
C ASN A 141 8.33 -26.34 -14.87
N ILE A 142 8.73 -25.10 -14.57
CA ILE A 142 7.92 -24.17 -13.75
C ILE A 142 7.44 -22.96 -14.56
N HIS A 143 8.24 -22.46 -15.50
CA HIS A 143 7.88 -21.34 -16.37
C HIS A 143 6.50 -21.57 -17.04
N PRO A 144 5.60 -20.58 -17.08
CA PRO A 144 5.79 -19.16 -16.74
C PRO A 144 5.44 -18.78 -15.29
N GLY A 145 5.29 -19.76 -14.39
CA GLY A 145 5.02 -19.51 -12.97
C GLY A 145 6.19 -18.88 -12.21
N PHE A 146 5.93 -18.43 -10.99
CA PHE A 146 7.00 -18.06 -10.07
C PHE A 146 7.78 -19.31 -9.64
N PRO A 147 9.11 -19.20 -9.41
CA PRO A 147 9.87 -20.24 -8.71
C PRO A 147 9.16 -20.73 -7.45
N GLU A 148 9.26 -22.03 -7.16
CA GLU A 148 8.57 -22.60 -6.01
C GLU A 148 9.10 -22.08 -4.66
N ASP A 149 10.34 -21.61 -4.63
CA ASP A 149 10.99 -20.99 -3.47
C ASP A 149 10.73 -19.47 -3.37
N THR A 150 9.92 -18.88 -4.27
CA THR A 150 9.51 -17.47 -4.15
C THR A 150 8.80 -17.22 -2.82
N ASN A 151 9.29 -16.23 -2.07
CA ASN A 151 8.66 -15.79 -0.83
C ASN A 151 7.54 -14.80 -1.15
N THR A 152 6.32 -15.06 -0.68
CA THR A 152 5.13 -14.22 -0.94
C THR A 152 5.26 -12.78 -0.44
N LEU A 153 6.21 -12.48 0.45
CA LEU A 153 6.57 -11.10 0.81
C LEU A 153 7.07 -10.29 -0.39
N LEU A 154 7.46 -10.94 -1.49
CA LEU A 154 7.72 -10.29 -2.77
C LEU A 154 6.54 -9.43 -3.22
N PHE A 155 5.30 -9.82 -2.91
CA PHE A 155 4.09 -9.14 -3.37
C PHE A 155 3.75 -7.88 -2.58
N ASN A 156 4.35 -7.70 -1.40
CA ASN A 156 4.33 -6.42 -0.71
C ASN A 156 5.33 -5.45 -1.37
N SER A 157 4.89 -4.23 -1.65
CA SER A 157 5.72 -3.19 -2.27
C SER A 157 6.33 -2.24 -1.23
N ALA A 158 5.75 -2.15 -0.04
CA ALA A 158 6.26 -1.26 1.01
C ALA A 158 7.52 -1.84 1.68
N THR A 159 8.35 -0.99 2.29
CA THR A 159 9.47 -1.47 3.12
C THR A 159 8.98 -2.24 4.34
N LYS A 160 9.83 -3.11 4.92
CA LYS A 160 9.44 -3.99 6.05
C LYS A 160 8.83 -3.24 7.26
N ASN A 161 9.29 -2.03 7.53
CA ASN A 161 8.78 -1.17 8.61
C ASN A 161 7.50 -0.40 8.24
N GLN A 162 6.96 -0.60 7.04
CA GLN A 162 5.66 -0.11 6.57
C GLN A 162 4.65 -1.24 6.34
N GLN A 163 4.96 -2.45 6.82
CA GLN A 163 4.10 -3.62 6.76
C GLN A 163 3.71 -4.05 8.17
N LEU A 164 2.49 -4.54 8.35
CA LEU A 164 2.09 -5.16 9.61
C LEU A 164 2.88 -6.45 9.81
N SER A 165 3.57 -6.54 10.94
CA SER A 165 4.33 -7.73 11.33
C SER A 165 3.58 -8.49 12.40
N LYS A 166 3.49 -9.82 12.26
CA LYS A 166 2.97 -10.72 13.30
C LYS A 166 3.72 -10.62 14.64
N ARG A 167 4.93 -10.04 14.63
CA ARG A 167 5.69 -9.74 15.86
C ARG A 167 5.04 -8.65 16.72
N PHE A 168 4.36 -7.69 16.09
CA PHE A 168 3.82 -6.49 16.75
C PHE A 168 2.29 -6.39 16.67
N SER A 169 1.64 -7.24 15.89
CA SER A 169 0.20 -7.33 15.76
C SER A 169 -0.25 -8.78 15.76
N ARG A 170 -1.38 -9.08 16.43
CA ARG A 170 -2.01 -10.40 16.41
C ARG A 170 -2.52 -10.78 15.01
N ASN A 171 -2.87 -9.79 14.20
CA ASN A 171 -3.30 -9.96 12.81
C ASN A 171 -2.26 -9.37 11.84
N ALA A 172 -2.05 -10.04 10.71
CA ALA A 172 -1.21 -9.54 9.61
C ALA A 172 -1.94 -8.49 8.75
N TYR A 173 -3.23 -8.26 8.99
CA TYR A 173 -4.08 -7.36 8.22
C TYR A 173 -4.63 -6.20 9.06
N PHE A 174 -4.92 -5.08 8.40
CA PHE A 174 -5.65 -3.97 9.01
C PHE A 174 -7.07 -4.37 9.33
N GLU A 175 -7.53 -3.95 10.51
CA GLU A 175 -8.93 -4.09 10.90
C GLU A 175 -9.76 -2.91 10.35
N PRO A 176 -10.99 -3.13 9.90
CA PRO A 176 -11.91 -2.06 9.54
C PRO A 176 -12.06 -1.03 10.68
N GLY A 177 -12.03 0.26 10.36
CA GLY A 177 -12.14 1.32 11.38
C GLY A 177 -10.87 1.62 12.18
N MET A 178 -9.73 0.97 11.88
CA MET A 178 -8.45 1.25 12.52
C MET A 178 -8.04 2.72 12.34
N GLU A 179 -7.50 3.33 13.40
CA GLU A 179 -7.10 4.74 13.37
C GLU A 179 -5.82 4.95 12.55
N TYR A 180 -5.76 6.08 11.85
CA TYR A 180 -4.56 6.60 11.24
C TYR A 180 -4.25 8.01 11.74
N LYS A 181 -2.96 8.34 11.78
CA LYS A 181 -2.45 9.70 11.98
C LYS A 181 -1.37 10.00 10.97
N LEU A 182 -1.42 11.18 10.37
CA LEU A 182 -0.40 11.73 9.50
C LEU A 182 0.16 12.98 10.17
N HIS A 183 1.49 13.13 10.20
CA HIS A 183 2.17 14.20 10.91
C HIS A 183 3.02 15.01 9.94
N ASP A 184 2.95 16.33 10.01
CA ASP A 184 3.80 17.26 9.25
C ASP A 184 3.80 16.99 7.72
N VAL A 185 2.68 16.51 7.15
CA VAL A 185 2.55 16.17 5.70
C VAL A 185 1.56 17.06 4.92
N HIS A 186 1.05 18.10 5.56
CA HIS A 186 0.17 19.10 4.96
C HIS A 186 0.77 20.49 5.24
N PRO A 187 0.49 21.55 4.45
CA PRO A 187 0.96 22.91 4.75
C PRO A 187 0.27 23.58 5.94
N GLU A 188 -1.02 23.31 6.15
CA GLU A 188 -1.85 24.00 7.16
C GLU A 188 -2.31 23.12 8.34
N LYS A 189 -2.28 21.79 8.17
CA LYS A 189 -2.75 20.82 9.15
C LYS A 189 -1.57 20.00 9.67
N LYS A 190 -1.06 20.38 10.85
CA LYS A 190 0.10 19.69 11.46
C LYS A 190 -0.13 18.21 11.67
N VAL A 191 -1.36 17.85 12.04
CA VAL A 191 -1.80 16.47 12.18
C VAL A 191 -3.10 16.29 11.40
N ILE A 192 -3.17 15.22 10.63
CA ILE A 192 -4.40 14.73 9.99
C ILE A 192 -4.69 13.37 10.61
N GLU A 193 -5.83 13.21 11.25
CA GLU A 193 -6.23 11.98 11.91
C GLU A 193 -7.62 11.53 11.48
N GLY A 194 -7.85 10.23 11.51
CA GLY A 194 -9.11 9.62 11.10
C GLY A 194 -9.09 8.11 11.31
N LYS A 195 -10.06 7.42 10.69
CA LYS A 195 -10.17 5.96 10.72
C LYS A 195 -10.02 5.40 9.32
N LEU A 196 -9.66 4.14 9.14
CA LEU A 196 -9.78 3.45 7.86
C LEU A 196 -11.26 3.14 7.59
N PRO A 197 -11.72 3.07 6.32
CA PRO A 197 -13.06 2.64 5.97
C PRO A 197 -13.48 1.37 6.72
N ASN A 198 -14.66 1.40 7.33
CA ASN A 198 -15.24 0.26 8.03
C ASN A 198 -15.88 -0.70 7.02
N ILE A 199 -15.06 -1.22 6.10
CA ILE A 199 -15.49 -2.04 4.98
C ILE A 199 -14.84 -3.41 5.11
N LYS A 200 -15.68 -4.45 5.05
CA LYS A 200 -15.24 -5.84 4.99
C LYS A 200 -15.63 -6.44 3.64
N VAL A 201 -14.63 -6.75 2.82
CA VAL A 201 -14.84 -7.39 1.52
C VAL A 201 -15.10 -8.87 1.72
N ARG A 202 -16.11 -9.41 1.03
CA ARG A 202 -16.42 -10.84 0.99
C ARG A 202 -16.44 -11.30 -0.46
N LEU A 203 -15.90 -12.48 -0.71
CA LEU A 203 -15.89 -13.11 -2.03
C LEU A 203 -16.78 -14.36 -1.98
N PHE A 204 -17.71 -14.47 -2.92
CA PHE A 204 -18.52 -15.67 -3.14
C PHE A 204 -18.10 -16.27 -4.47
N VAL A 205 -17.64 -17.51 -4.45
CA VAL A 205 -17.14 -18.22 -5.64
C VAL A 205 -18.01 -19.44 -5.87
N THR A 206 -18.45 -19.63 -7.12
CA THR A 206 -19.03 -20.89 -7.57
C THR A 206 -17.99 -21.59 -8.43
N LEU A 207 -17.48 -22.71 -7.94
CA LEU A 207 -16.64 -23.60 -8.75
C LEU A 207 -17.61 -24.49 -9.52
N LYS A 208 -17.54 -24.44 -10.86
CA LYS A 208 -18.24 -25.38 -11.74
C LYS A 208 -17.30 -26.53 -12.10
#